data_AF-A0A2E4CAP9-F1
#
_entry.id   AF-A0A2E4CAP9-F1
#
_cell.length_a   1.000
_cell.length_b   1.000
_cell.length_c   1.000
_cell.angle_alpha   90.00
_cell.angle_beta   90.00
_cell.angle_gamma   90.00
#
_symmetry.space_group_name_H-M   'P 1'
#
loop_
_entity.id
_entity.type
_entity.pdbx_description
1 polymer ?
#
loop_
_entity_poly.entity_id
_entity_poly.type
_entity_poly.pdbx_seq_one_letter_code
_entity_poly.pdbx_strand_id
1 'polypeptide(L)'
;MPVTGVRLARAKFFAARHMLQRRDDIEKCFTSFCFAQYDKCKRVKVDMDEAIARVRRCEINSFLEGVWGESNDEDVYVSNEFDMTDPELVGTIMHEALHYVCRLDRGYGWRDLCTRVEHEVMEFMGDIT
;
A
#
# COMPACT_ATOMS: atom_id res chain seq x y z
N MET A 1 18.21 -11.16 -5.69
CA MET A 1 18.32 -12.29 -4.74
C MET A 1 16.93 -12.82 -4.45
N PRO A 2 16.77 -14.14 -4.19
CA PRO A 2 15.47 -14.70 -3.89
C PRO A 2 14.89 -14.16 -2.59
N VAL A 3 13.57 -13.98 -2.53
CA VAL A 3 12.87 -13.57 -1.31
C VAL A 3 12.83 -14.77 -0.35
N THR A 4 13.42 -14.60 0.84
CA THR A 4 13.43 -15.61 1.91
C THR A 4 12.69 -15.08 3.13
N GLY A 5 12.25 -15.96 4.03
CA GLY A 5 11.57 -15.54 5.27
C GLY A 5 12.38 -14.55 6.12
N VAL A 6 13.72 -14.68 6.14
CA VAL A 6 14.59 -13.74 6.86
C VAL A 6 14.62 -12.36 6.18
N ARG A 7 14.68 -12.32 4.84
CA ARG A 7 14.63 -11.07 4.08
C ARG A 7 13.26 -10.40 4.21
N LEU A 8 12.19 -11.18 4.12
CA LEU A 8 10.83 -10.70 4.33
C LEU A 8 10.67 -10.06 5.72
N ALA A 9 11.13 -10.73 6.78
CA ALA A 9 11.03 -10.19 8.14
C ALA A 9 11.73 -8.83 8.29
N ARG A 10 12.90 -8.65 7.66
CA ARG A 10 13.61 -7.37 7.64
C ARG A 10 12.87 -6.33 6.81
N ALA A 11 12.39 -6.70 5.62
CA ALA A 11 11.64 -5.80 4.75
C ALA A 11 10.35 -5.30 5.42
N LYS A 12 9.60 -6.18 6.09
CA LYS A 12 8.41 -5.82 6.89
C LYS A 12 8.73 -4.79 7.97
N PHE A 13 9.87 -4.93 8.66
CA PHE A 13 10.31 -3.95 9.65
C PHE A 13 10.57 -2.57 9.01
N PHE A 14 11.32 -2.53 7.91
CA PHE A 14 11.64 -1.27 7.23
C PHE A 14 10.40 -0.63 6.59
N ALA A 15 9.56 -1.41 5.91
CA ALA A 15 8.29 -0.95 5.34
C ALA A 15 7.40 -0.31 6.41
N ALA A 16 7.16 -1.01 7.53
CA ALA A 16 6.35 -0.48 8.62
C ALA A 16 6.96 0.80 9.22
N ARG A 17 8.29 0.83 9.39
CA ARG A 17 9.00 2.02 9.87
C ARG A 17 8.84 3.20 8.92
N HIS A 18 9.02 3.00 7.61
CA HIS A 18 8.89 4.06 6.61
C HIS A 18 7.46 4.59 6.52
N MET A 19 6.46 3.70 6.52
CA MET A 19 5.05 4.11 6.54
C MET A 19 4.69 4.89 7.81
N LEU A 20 5.21 4.50 8.98
CA LEU A 20 5.00 5.26 10.22
C LEU A 20 5.69 6.63 10.18
N GLN A 21 6.91 6.72 9.63
CA GLN A 21 7.63 7.98 9.51
C GLN A 21 6.97 8.95 8.52
N ARG A 22 6.30 8.42 7.48
CA ARG A 22 5.62 9.18 6.44
C ARG A 22 4.09 9.21 6.60
N ARG A 23 3.56 8.85 7.78
CA ARG A 23 2.11 8.69 8.00
C ARG A 23 1.34 9.92 7.54
N ASP A 24 1.72 11.09 8.05
CA ASP A 24 1.04 12.35 7.76
C ASP A 24 1.14 12.73 6.27
N ASP A 25 2.27 12.44 5.62
CA ASP A 25 2.47 12.70 4.19
C ASP A 25 1.58 11.81 3.33
N ILE A 26 1.47 10.52 3.68
CA ILE A 26 0.60 9.57 2.99
C ILE A 26 -0.87 10.00 3.15
N GLU A 27 -1.31 10.26 4.38
CA GLU A 27 -2.67 10.71 4.67
C GLU A 27 -3.00 12.01 3.92
N LYS A 28 -2.08 12.97 3.92
CA LYS A 28 -2.23 14.23 3.20
C LYS A 28 -2.28 14.03 1.69
N CYS A 29 -1.49 13.12 1.14
CA CYS A 29 -1.48 12.86 -0.30
C CYS A 29 -2.82 12.26 -0.77
N PHE A 30 -3.27 11.17 -0.14
CA PHE A 30 -4.58 10.56 -0.42
C PHE A 30 -5.70 11.58 -0.27
N THR A 31 -5.68 12.37 0.80
CA THR A 31 -6.70 13.38 1.07
C THR A 31 -6.72 14.47 0.00
N SER A 32 -5.56 15.04 -0.34
CA SER A 32 -5.44 16.12 -1.34
C SER A 32 -5.85 15.64 -2.72
N PHE A 33 -5.42 14.44 -3.11
CA PHE A 33 -5.78 13.84 -4.39
C PHE A 33 -7.29 13.56 -4.47
N CYS A 34 -7.89 13.01 -3.42
CA CYS A 34 -9.33 12.76 -3.39
C CYS A 34 -10.14 14.06 -3.50
N PHE A 35 -9.73 15.14 -2.84
CA PHE A 35 -10.41 16.43 -2.98
C PHE A 35 -10.22 17.06 -4.36
N ALA A 36 -9.09 16.83 -5.01
CA ALA A 36 -8.85 17.30 -6.38
C ALA A 36 -9.65 16.51 -7.42
N GLN A 37 -9.81 15.19 -7.22
CA GLN A 37 -10.43 14.29 -8.20
C GLN A 37 -11.95 14.17 -8.06
N TYR A 38 -12.51 14.46 -6.89
CA TYR A 38 -13.93 14.27 -6.60
C TYR A 38 -14.61 15.54 -6.08
N ASP A 39 -15.28 16.30 -6.95
CA ASP A 39 -15.99 17.56 -6.64
C ASP A 39 -17.00 17.50 -5.49
N LYS A 40 -17.53 16.31 -5.17
CA LYS A 40 -18.51 16.10 -4.09
C LYS A 40 -17.92 15.45 -2.85
N CYS A 41 -16.59 15.25 -2.80
CA CYS A 41 -15.92 14.68 -1.64
C CYS A 41 -16.04 15.64 -0.46
N LYS A 42 -16.67 15.18 0.63
CA LYS A 42 -16.82 15.95 1.86
C LYS A 42 -15.79 15.56 2.90
N ARG A 43 -15.45 14.27 2.96
CA ARG A 43 -14.55 13.68 3.95
C ARG A 43 -13.77 12.54 3.32
N VAL A 44 -12.52 12.41 3.76
CA VAL A 44 -11.61 11.32 3.42
C VAL A 44 -11.16 10.69 4.73
N LYS A 45 -11.11 9.36 4.78
CA LYS A 45 -10.51 8.59 5.86
C LYS A 45 -9.43 7.70 5.26
N VAL A 46 -8.22 7.78 5.79
CA VAL A 46 -7.10 6.91 5.43
C VAL A 46 -6.76 6.09 6.67
N ASP A 47 -6.85 4.76 6.57
CA ASP A 47 -6.62 3.85 7.69
C ASP A 47 -5.17 3.35 7.71
N MET A 48 -4.27 4.22 8.17
CA MET A 48 -2.84 3.91 8.23
C MET A 48 -2.52 2.81 9.25
N ASP A 49 -3.33 2.65 10.29
CA ASP A 49 -3.10 1.59 11.28
C ASP A 49 -3.38 0.21 10.66
N GLU A 50 -4.42 0.10 9.82
CA GLU A 50 -4.67 -1.10 9.01
C GLU A 50 -3.55 -1.35 7.99
N ALA A 51 -3.08 -0.30 7.30
CA ALA A 51 -1.96 -0.40 6.37
C ALA A 51 -0.72 -1.01 7.04
N ILE A 52 -0.35 -0.54 8.24
CA ILE A 52 0.77 -1.07 9.02
C ILE A 52 0.50 -2.51 9.48
N ALA A 53 -0.74 -2.85 9.85
CA ALA A 53 -1.10 -4.21 10.22
C ALA A 53 -0.91 -5.18 9.04
N ARG A 54 -1.30 -4.77 7.83
CA ARG A 54 -1.11 -5.53 6.58
C ARG A 54 0.36 -5.75 6.25
N VAL A 55 1.21 -4.74 6.41
CA VAL A 55 2.68 -4.91 6.31
C VAL A 55 3.17 -6.01 7.26
N ARG A 56 2.69 -6.03 8.51
CA ARG A 56 3.11 -7.03 9.51
C ARG A 56 2.55 -8.41 9.24
N ARG A 57 1.42 -8.53 8.53
CA ARG A 57 0.85 -9.82 8.11
C ARG A 57 1.46 -10.35 6.81
N CYS A 58 2.16 -9.51 6.04
CA CYS A 58 2.69 -9.89 4.73
C CYS A 58 3.42 -11.25 4.72
N GLU A 59 3.06 -12.10 3.74
CA GLU A 59 3.60 -13.46 3.55
C GLU A 59 4.23 -13.64 2.16
N ILE A 60 5.01 -14.71 2.00
CA ILE A 60 5.50 -15.14 0.69
C ILE A 60 4.44 -16.02 0.05
N ASN A 61 4.14 -15.80 -1.22
CA ASN A 61 3.28 -16.66 -2.01
C ASN A 61 3.88 -16.93 -3.39
N SER A 62 3.52 -18.05 -4.01
CA SER A 62 3.90 -18.38 -5.39
C SER A 62 2.85 -17.83 -6.34
N PHE A 63 3.27 -17.04 -7.31
CA PHE A 63 2.39 -16.40 -8.28
C PHE A 63 2.63 -16.87 -9.71
N LEU A 64 1.74 -16.46 -10.61
CA LEU A 64 2.01 -16.50 -12.04
C LEU A 64 3.18 -15.58 -12.43
N GLU A 65 3.78 -15.86 -13.56
CA GLU A 65 4.96 -15.14 -14.03
C GLU A 65 4.66 -13.63 -14.20
N GLY A 66 5.52 -12.77 -13.64
CA GLY A 66 5.42 -11.31 -13.77
C GLY A 66 4.73 -10.57 -12.61
N VAL A 67 4.25 -11.27 -11.58
CA VAL A 67 3.65 -10.64 -10.38
C VAL A 67 4.68 -10.56 -9.25
N TRP A 68 4.94 -9.34 -8.77
CA TRP A 68 5.90 -9.07 -7.68
C TRP A 68 5.22 -9.11 -6.32
N GLY A 69 4.01 -8.57 -6.23
CA GLY A 69 3.15 -8.63 -5.06
C GLY A 69 1.70 -8.57 -5.46
N GLU A 70 0.84 -8.97 -4.54
CA GLU A 70 -0.60 -8.87 -4.66
C GLU A 70 -1.19 -8.67 -3.26
N SER A 71 -2.35 -8.04 -3.19
CA SER A 71 -3.11 -7.91 -1.97
C SER A 71 -4.59 -8.15 -2.18
N ASN A 72 -5.23 -8.59 -1.11
CA ASN A 72 -6.69 -8.59 -1.00
C ASN A 72 -7.09 -7.64 0.14
N ASP A 73 -8.38 -7.62 0.51
CA ASP A 73 -8.91 -6.74 1.55
C ASP A 73 -8.18 -6.89 2.91
N GLU A 74 -7.55 -8.04 3.18
CA GLU A 74 -6.98 -8.37 4.50
C GLU A 74 -5.46 -8.60 4.47
N ASP A 75 -4.93 -9.18 3.40
CA ASP A 75 -3.57 -9.72 3.34
C ASP A 75 -2.74 -9.11 2.20
N VAL A 76 -1.43 -9.16 2.40
CA VAL A 76 -0.40 -8.72 1.45
C VAL A 76 0.53 -9.89 1.19
N TYR A 77 0.86 -10.12 -0.06
CA TYR A 77 1.70 -11.22 -0.48
C TYR A 77 2.81 -10.72 -1.39
N VAL A 78 3.99 -11.30 -1.28
CA VAL A 78 5.13 -11.03 -2.17
C VAL A 78 5.64 -12.30 -2.81
N SER A 79 6.08 -12.18 -4.06
CA SER A 79 6.57 -13.31 -4.84
C SER A 79 7.97 -13.73 -4.42
N ASN A 80 8.20 -15.03 -4.33
CA ASN A 80 9.54 -15.62 -4.24
C ASN A 80 10.03 -16.19 -5.58
N GLU A 81 9.23 -16.11 -6.64
CA GLU A 81 9.57 -16.61 -7.98
C GLU A 81 10.57 -15.70 -8.69
N PHE A 82 10.74 -14.47 -8.22
CA PHE A 82 11.65 -13.47 -8.79
C PHE A 82 12.64 -12.92 -7.78
N ASP A 83 13.81 -12.56 -8.30
CA ASP A 83 14.83 -11.87 -7.55
C ASP A 83 14.44 -10.41 -7.33
N MET A 84 14.33 -10.00 -6.06
CA MET A 84 14.15 -8.60 -5.67
C MET A 84 15.38 -8.13 -4.89
N THR A 85 15.77 -6.88 -5.08
CA THR A 85 16.61 -6.13 -4.15
C THR A 85 15.85 -5.82 -2.86
N ASP A 86 16.55 -5.46 -1.79
CA ASP A 86 15.87 -5.10 -0.53
C ASP A 86 14.97 -3.85 -0.66
N PRO A 87 15.35 -2.79 -1.40
CA PRO A 87 14.46 -1.66 -1.68
C PRO A 87 13.20 -2.09 -2.45
N GLU A 88 13.33 -2.87 -3.52
CA GLU A 88 12.18 -3.34 -4.30
C GLU A 88 11.20 -4.16 -3.45
N LEU A 89 11.72 -5.02 -2.57
CA LEU A 89 10.89 -5.80 -1.66
C LEU A 89 10.16 -4.91 -0.63
N VAL A 90 10.85 -3.90 -0.07
CA VAL A 90 10.23 -2.92 0.85
C VAL A 90 9.16 -2.12 0.12
N GLY A 91 9.46 -1.62 -1.07
CA GLY A 91 8.55 -0.86 -1.92
C GLY A 91 7.30 -1.66 -2.28
N THR A 92 7.47 -2.92 -2.69
CA THR A 92 6.35 -3.82 -3.02
C THR A 92 5.43 -4.02 -1.82
N ILE A 93 5.99 -4.31 -0.63
CA ILE A 93 5.19 -4.48 0.59
C ILE A 93 4.42 -3.20 0.93
N MET A 94 5.05 -2.03 0.76
CA MET A 94 4.41 -0.74 1.03
C MET A 94 3.30 -0.43 0.03
N HIS A 95 3.52 -0.69 -1.26
CA HIS A 95 2.52 -0.52 -2.32
C HIS A 95 1.27 -1.34 -2.01
N GLU A 96 1.45 -2.65 -1.81
CA GLU A 96 0.33 -3.56 -1.57
C GLU A 96 -0.43 -3.25 -0.27
N ALA A 97 0.29 -2.82 0.77
CA ALA A 97 -0.33 -2.45 2.04
C ALA A 97 -1.17 -1.16 1.97
N LEU A 98 -1.00 -0.33 0.94
CA LEU A 98 -1.76 0.91 0.73
C LEU A 98 -3.05 0.71 -0.07
N HIS A 99 -3.30 -0.48 -0.61
CA HIS A 99 -4.61 -0.80 -1.18
C HIS A 99 -5.71 -0.86 -0.12
N TYR A 100 -6.93 -0.46 -0.44
CA TYR A 100 -8.12 -0.56 0.43
C TYR A 100 -8.08 0.26 1.74
N VAL A 101 -7.07 1.12 1.94
CA VAL A 101 -6.93 1.92 3.17
C VAL A 101 -7.71 3.23 3.12
N CYS A 102 -8.13 3.67 1.94
CA CYS A 102 -8.77 4.97 1.75
C CYS A 102 -10.27 4.84 1.49
N ARG A 103 -11.07 5.59 2.25
CA ARG A 103 -12.51 5.70 2.09
C ARG A 103 -12.93 7.16 1.96
N LEU A 104 -13.92 7.41 1.12
CA LEU A 104 -14.42 8.74 0.81
C LEU A 104 -15.94 8.83 1.01
N ASP A 105 -16.39 9.95 1.54
CA ASP A 105 -17.81 10.28 1.67
C ASP A 105 -18.19 11.37 0.65
N ARG A 106 -19.08 11.01 -0.28
CA ARG A 106 -19.57 11.89 -1.36
C ARG A 106 -20.98 12.43 -1.11
N GLY A 107 -21.48 12.34 0.12
CA GLY A 107 -22.83 12.78 0.51
C GLY A 107 -23.91 11.71 0.40
N TYR A 108 -23.54 10.48 0.04
CA TYR A 108 -24.43 9.31 0.03
C TYR A 108 -23.80 8.11 0.78
N GLY A 109 -22.88 8.40 1.70
CA GLY A 109 -22.20 7.41 2.54
C GLY A 109 -20.74 7.17 2.15
N TRP A 110 -20.05 6.40 3.00
CA TRP A 110 -18.67 6.00 2.80
C TRP A 110 -18.56 4.94 1.70
N ARG A 111 -17.60 5.13 0.80
CA ARG A 111 -17.20 4.18 -0.24
C ARG A 111 -15.69 4.06 -0.23
N ASP A 112 -15.20 2.89 -0.57
CA ASP A 112 -13.77 2.67 -0.72
C ASP A 112 -13.28 3.39 -1.98
N LEU A 113 -12.03 3.84 -1.95
CA LEU A 113 -11.40 4.45 -3.10
C LEU A 113 -11.27 3.41 -4.21
N CYS A 114 -11.50 3.82 -5.46
CA CYS A 114 -11.32 2.90 -6.58
C CYS A 114 -9.83 2.57 -6.73
N THR A 115 -9.48 1.29 -6.90
CA THR A 115 -8.10 0.81 -7.08
C THR A 115 -7.30 1.61 -8.10
N ARG A 116 -7.92 1.99 -9.23
CA ARG A 116 -7.25 2.85 -10.23
C ARG A 116 -6.79 4.19 -9.63
N VAL A 117 -7.61 4.79 -8.78
CA VAL A 117 -7.28 6.07 -8.13
C VAL A 117 -6.30 5.86 -6.98
N GLU A 118 -6.34 4.71 -6.29
CA GLU A 118 -5.29 4.34 -5.33
C GLU A 118 -3.92 4.28 -6.03
N HIS A 119 -3.84 3.62 -7.19
CA HIS A 119 -2.63 3.59 -8.01
C HIS A 119 -2.19 4.98 -8.45
N GLU A 120 -3.09 5.83 -8.94
CA GLU A 120 -2.77 7.22 -9.30
C GLU A 120 -2.20 8.02 -8.11
N VAL A 121 -2.75 7.84 -6.90
CA VAL A 121 -2.23 8.46 -5.68
C VAL A 121 -0.83 7.93 -5.36
N MET A 122 -0.62 6.62 -5.46
CA MET A 122 0.67 6.00 -5.17
C MET A 122 1.75 6.40 -6.18
N GLU A 123 1.40 6.50 -7.46
CA GLU A 123 2.27 7.04 -8.51
C GLU A 123 2.59 8.52 -8.26
N PHE A 124 1.59 9.32 -7.86
CA PHE A 124 1.78 10.73 -7.54
C PHE A 124 2.61 10.95 -6.27
N MET A 125 2.50 10.06 -5.29
CA MET A 125 3.40 10.05 -4.13
C MET A 125 4.85 9.85 -4.54
N GLY A 126 5.09 9.27 -5.72
CA GLY A 126 6.36 9.17 -6.44
C GLY A 126 7.48 8.57 -5.62
N ASP A 127 8.00 7.40 -5.96
CA ASP A 127 9.29 6.99 -5.36
C ASP A 127 9.25 6.81 -3.81
N ILE A 128 8.28 6.07 -3.29
CA ILE A 128 8.46 5.34 -2.00
C ILE A 128 8.85 3.87 -2.22
N THR A 129 8.87 3.43 -3.47
CA THR A 129 9.48 2.17 -3.93
C THR A 129 10.95 2.34 -4.23
#